data_AF-A0A8W8HPB9-F1
#
_entry.id   AF-A0A8W8HPB9-F1
#
_cell.length_a   1.000
_cell.length_b   1.000
_cell.length_c   1.000
_cell.angle_alpha   90.00
_cell.angle_beta   90.00
_cell.angle_gamma   90.00
#
_symmetry.space_group_name_H-M   'P 1'
#
loop_
_entity.id
_entity.type
_entity.pdbx_description
1 polymer ?
#
loop_
_entity_poly.entity_id
_entity_poly.type
_entity_poly.pdbx_seq_one_letter_code
_entity_poly.pdbx_strand_id
1 'polypeptide(L)' 'MNLDRREVKQFRKLIPKQKNTRKCSRTFLRYCDENTNKKISLDEWLSCTKLSESPPRKGKNPLREYLKPS' A
#
# COMPACT_ATOMS: atom_id res chain seq x y z
N MET A 1 1.87 -7.70 13.55
CA MET A 1 2.92 -7.58 12.52
C MET A 1 3.14 -6.10 12.29
N ASN A 2 4.33 -5.56 12.56
CA ASN A 2 4.59 -4.11 12.49
C ASN A 2 5.74 -3.89 11.52
N LEU A 3 5.59 -2.91 10.62
CA LEU A 3 6.66 -2.53 9.70
C LEU A 3 7.64 -1.62 10.42
N ASP A 4 8.75 -2.18 10.87
CA ASP A 4 9.82 -1.43 11.50
C ASP A 4 10.66 -0.67 10.46
N ARG A 5 11.43 0.33 10.90
CA ARG A 5 12.20 1.22 10.01
C ARG A 5 13.08 0.48 8.98
N ARG A 6 13.55 -0.73 9.30
CA ARG A 6 14.35 -1.58 8.40
C ARG A 6 13.51 -2.11 7.23
N GLU A 7 12.32 -2.60 7.52
CA GLU A 7 11.38 -3.12 6.52
C GLU A 7 10.80 -1.99 5.68
N VAL A 8 10.46 -0.86 6.31
CA VAL A 8 10.03 0.36 5.60
C VAL A 8 11.11 0.82 4.61
N LYS A 9 12.39 0.72 4.98
CA LYS A 9 13.52 1.06 4.09
C LYS A 9 13.63 0.08 2.92
N GLN A 10 13.37 -1.21 3.12
CA GLN A 10 13.33 -2.21 2.05
C GLN A 10 12.12 -2.00 1.13
N PHE A 11 10.94 -1.75 1.70
CA PHE A 11 9.72 -1.44 0.95
C PHE A 11 9.92 -0.21 0.05
N ARG A 12 10.56 0.87 0.53
CA ARG A 12 10.93 2.03 -0.30
C ARG A 12 11.79 1.68 -1.51
N LYS A 13 12.59 0.62 -1.46
CA LYS A 13 13.38 0.16 -2.60
C LYS A 13 12.53 -0.59 -3.63
N LEU A 14 11.45 -1.23 -3.19
CA LEU A 14 10.51 -1.99 -4.03
C LEU A 14 9.51 -1.08 -4.74
N ILE A 15 9.19 0.10 -4.19
CA ILE A 15 8.31 1.05 -4.89
C ILE A 15 8.97 1.50 -6.20
N PRO A 16 8.30 1.35 -7.36
CA PRO A 16 8.83 1.79 -8.63
C PRO A 16 9.20 3.27 -8.58
N LYS A 17 10.48 3.57 -8.82
CA LYS A 17 11.00 4.95 -8.84
C LYS A 17 10.61 5.67 -10.14
N GLN A 18 9.34 5.62 -10.53
CA GLN A 18 8.89 6.45 -11.64
C GLN A 18 9.09 7.92 -11.26
N LYS A 19 9.64 8.73 -12.17
CA LYS A 19 9.96 10.15 -11.91
C LYS A 19 8.76 10.90 -11.32
N ASN A 20 7.55 10.56 -11.76
CA ASN A 20 6.32 11.23 -11.38
C ASN A 20 5.80 10.78 -9.99
N THR A 21 6.12 9.55 -9.55
CA THR A 21 5.64 8.99 -8.26
C THR A 21 6.70 9.04 -7.15
N ARG A 22 7.92 9.52 -7.45
CA ARG A 22 9.01 9.68 -6.47
C ARG A 22 8.66 10.58 -5.28
N LYS A 23 7.88 11.65 -5.52
CA LYS A 23 7.42 12.54 -4.44
C LYS A 23 6.38 11.83 -3.57
N CYS A 24 5.37 11.22 -4.20
CA CYS A 24 4.32 10.47 -3.51
C CYS A 24 4.89 9.33 -2.67
N SER A 25 5.82 8.53 -3.22
CA SER A 25 6.45 7.41 -2.51
C SER A 25 7.31 7.83 -1.31
N ARG A 26 7.95 9.01 -1.37
CA ARG A 26 8.65 9.59 -0.22
C ARG A 26 7.69 10.01 0.89
N THR A 27 6.56 10.62 0.51
CA THR A 27 5.58 11.13 1.48
C THR A 27 4.60 10.06 1.96
N PHE A 28 4.39 8.98 1.20
CA PHE A 28 3.42 7.92 1.45
C PHE A 28 3.57 7.31 2.84
N LEU A 29 4.79 6.95 3.23
CA LEU A 29 5.04 6.34 4.55
C LEU A 29 4.88 7.33 5.70
N ARG A 30 5.03 8.64 5.44
CA ARG A 30 4.72 9.68 6.43
C ARG A 30 3.21 9.93 6.51
N TYR A 31 2.49 9.69 5.43
CA TYR A 31 1.04 9.77 5.38
C TYR A 31 0.39 8.59 6.12
N CYS A 32 0.97 7.39 6.02
CA CYS A 32 0.48 6.20 6.74
C CYS A 32 0.90 6.13 8.22
N ASP A 33 1.81 7.00 8.70
CA ASP A 33 2.28 7.04 10.09
C ASP A 33 1.43 8.07 10.86
N GLU A 34 0.19 7.68 11.20
CA GLU A 34 -0.82 8.58 11.78
C GLU A 34 -0.42 9.07 13.19
N ASN A 35 0.18 8.19 14.00
CA ASN A 35 0.63 8.53 15.35
C ASN A 35 2.06 9.12 15.39
N THR A 36 2.72 9.27 14.23
CA THR A 36 4.07 9.83 14.07
C THR A 36 5.17 9.09 14.85
N ASN A 37 4.96 7.82 15.18
CA ASN A 37 5.90 7.01 15.96
C ASN A 37 7.08 6.48 15.11
N LYS A 38 7.13 6.81 13.81
CA LYS A 38 8.15 6.38 12.84
C LYS A 38 8.16 4.87 12.60
N LYS A 39 7.03 4.21 12.86
CA LYS A 39 6.70 2.83 12.54
C LYS A 39 5.31 2.84 11.89
N ILE A 40 4.96 1.76 11.18
CA ILE A 40 3.61 1.61 10.66
C ILE A 40 3.09 0.28 11.16
N SER A 41 2.06 0.34 11.97
CA SER A 41 1.34 -0.82 12.48
C SER A 41 0.48 -1.44 11.38
N LEU A 42 0.09 -2.72 11.50
CA LEU A 42 -0.81 -3.35 10.52
C LEU A 42 -2.11 -2.55 10.33
N ASP A 43 -2.66 -2.01 11.42
CA ASP A 43 -3.89 -1.21 11.42
C ASP A 43 -3.72 0.11 10.64
N GLU A 44 -2.68 0.87 10.96
CA GLU A 44 -2.29 2.10 10.24
C GLU A 44 -2.04 1.84 8.75
N TRP A 45 -1.44 0.69 8.43
CA TRP A 45 -1.23 0.28 7.05
C TRP A 45 -2.53 -0.01 6.30
N LEU A 46 -3.44 -0.76 6.92
CA LEU A 46 -4.74 -1.13 6.33
C LEU A 46 -5.63 0.09 6.13
N SER A 47 -5.68 0.98 7.14
CA SER A 47 -6.35 2.29 7.07
C SER A 47 -5.80 3.13 5.91
N CYS A 48 -4.47 3.31 5.86
CA CYS A 48 -3.82 4.15 4.85
C CYS A 48 -3.98 3.63 3.41
N THR A 49 -3.96 2.31 3.22
CA THR A 49 -4.08 1.68 1.89
C THR A 49 -5.54 1.50 1.45
N LYS A 50 -6.51 1.89 2.28
CA LYS A 50 -7.96 1.71 2.04
C LYS A 50 -8.33 0.28 1.66
N LEU A 51 -7.54 -0.71 2.10
CA LEU A 51 -7.81 -2.12 1.87
C LEU A 51 -9.01 -2.62 2.68
N SER A 52 -9.40 -1.89 3.73
CA SER A 52 -10.57 -2.19 4.56
C SER A 52 -11.90 -1.74 3.95
N GLU A 53 -11.92 -0.69 3.11
CA GLU A 53 -13.18 0.00 2.74
C GLU A 53 -13.25 0.50 1.29
N SER A 54 -12.45 -0.04 0.36
CA SER A 54 -12.73 0.25 -1.05
C SER A 54 -14.08 -0.37 -1.42
N PRO A 55 -15.08 0.41 -1.90
CA PRO A 55 -16.33 -0.17 -2.37
C PRO A 55 -16.02 -1.18 -3.48
N PRO A 56 -16.81 -2.26 -3.62
CA PRO A 56 -16.59 -3.25 -4.68
C PRO A 56 -16.41 -2.52 -6.01
N ARG A 57 -15.30 -2.81 -6.70
CA ARG A 57 -14.99 -2.18 -7.98
C ARG A 57 -16.21 -2.32 -8.89
N LYS A 58 -16.77 -1.19 -9.34
CA LYS A 58 -17.85 -1.21 -10.33
C LYS A 58 -17.26 -1.74 -11.64
N GLY A 59 -17.66 -2.95 -12.02
CA GLY A 59 -17.25 -3.57 -13.27
C GLY A 59 -16.94 -5.06 -13.12
N LYS A 60 -17.06 -5.80 -14.24
CA LYS A 60 -16.65 -7.20 -14.30
C LYS A 60 -15.13 -7.26 -14.10
N ASN A 61 -14.66 -8.27 -13.37
CA ASN A 61 -13.22 -8.53 -13.28
C ASN A 61 -12.69 -8.79 -14.70
N PRO A 62 -11.75 -7.99 -15.24
CA PRO A 62 -11.22 -8.18 -16.59
C PRO A 62 -10.45 -9.50 -16.74
N LEU A 63 -10.10 -10.14 -15.63
CA LEU A 63 -9.43 -11.43 -15.62
C LEU A 63 -10.39 -12.63 -15.59
N ARG A 64 -11.72 -12.42 -15.56
CA ARG A 64 -12.69 -13.53 -15.50
C ARG A 64 -12.57 -14.51 -16.66
N GLU A 65 -12.17 -14.04 -17.83
CA GLU A 65 -12.00 -14.87 -19.04
C GLU A 65 -10.84 -15.88 -18.89
N TYR A 66 -9.81 -15.49 -18.15
CA TYR A 66 -8.60 -16.28 -17.94
C TYR A 66 -8.68 -17.16 -16.69
N LEU A 67 -9.53 -16.78 -15.72
CA LEU A 67 -9.81 -17.56 -14.52
C LEU A 67 -10.83 -18.66 -14.84
N LYS A 68 -10.40 -19.70 -15.57
CA LYS A 68 -11.21 -20.91 -15.71
C LYS A 68 -11.27 -21.62 -14.34
N PRO A 69 -12.46 -22.04 -13.87
CA PRO A 69 -12.56 -22.83 -12.67
C PRO A 69 -11.83 -24.17 -12.86
N SER A 70 -11.07 -24.58 -11.85
CA SER A 70 -10.47 -25.91 -11.74
C SER A 70 -11.50 -26.94 -11.27
#